data_AF-A0A4U3L4H2-F1
#
_entry.id   AF-A0A4U3L4H2-F1
#
_cell.length_a   1.000
_cell.length_b   1.000
_cell.length_c   1.000
_cell.angle_alpha   90.00
_cell.angle_beta   90.00
_cell.angle_gamma   90.00
#
_symmetry.space_group_name_H-M   'P 1'
#
loop_
_entity.id
_entity.type
_entity.pdbx_description
1 polymer ?
#
loop_
_entity_poly.entity_id
_entity_poly.type
_entity_poly.pdbx_seq_one_letter_code
_entity_poly.pdbx_strand_id
1 'polypeptide(L)'
;MKKTIVLALCCLVFITSYAQKNMKEGFVVLNSGDTLKGFIDYREWYKNPGSILFGVANAGDMRRYKLKDITCFAVDGSEMYQRYYVKMSMDRILMGNIGEKDTSSRMDTVFLKVLQTGNKVTLFSYSDDVKKRLYILPANETIPVELQNSEYIVNGQVINEKEYRSVLLSIARNYMPDAADLQTFIYNQDYSQNNIMNICYKINGISPQAVVKQKEKNIPSRFRFFAGVGVNSGEISIGGNNHYAGKTAGATYGTIVDAGADILVNPSIGRLFLRSQLTASAYKTNAYTSVKYYEAKENYYLTFNQRNIALHEQLNYNLYNGHNLKWFVGAGVGVNFSSYPENEEKFIREGLGDTTSSINDKYVVTIKNFWLNTALRSGFTIKNLDVALAYYPKTSLSQNSVIGVYNSSLQLQVNYVFFK
;
A
#
# COMPACT_ATOMS: atom_id res chain seq x y z
N MET A 1 5.94 8.41 31.27
CA MET A 1 4.94 7.65 30.50
C MET A 1 4.98 7.91 28.99
N LYS A 2 4.97 9.16 28.47
CA LYS A 2 4.99 9.40 27.01
C LYS A 2 6.25 8.84 26.29
N LYS A 3 7.44 8.94 26.90
CA LYS A 3 8.70 8.38 26.35
C LYS A 3 8.78 6.84 26.36
N THR A 4 8.19 6.20 27.38
CA THR A 4 8.16 4.73 27.49
C THR A 4 7.22 4.08 26.48
N ILE A 5 6.12 4.77 26.09
CA ILE A 5 5.22 4.29 25.03
C ILE A 5 5.91 4.33 23.66
N VAL A 6 6.65 5.40 23.36
CA VAL A 6 7.43 5.50 22.10
C VAL A 6 8.49 4.41 22.03
N LEU A 7 9.21 4.16 23.13
CA LEU A 7 10.21 3.09 23.21
C LEU A 7 9.58 1.70 23.02
N ALA A 8 8.44 1.42 23.67
CA ALA A 8 7.70 0.17 23.50
C ALA A 8 7.18 -0.02 22.06
N LEU A 9 6.72 1.06 21.42
CA LEU A 9 6.29 1.03 20.01
C LEU A 9 7.47 0.73 19.08
N CYS A 10 8.64 1.33 19.31
CA CYS A 10 9.85 1.04 18.55
C CYS A 10 10.31 -0.41 18.72
N CYS A 11 10.27 -0.96 19.94
CA CYS A 11 10.64 -2.36 20.19
C CYS A 11 9.71 -3.36 19.47
N LEU A 12 8.39 -3.09 19.38
CA LEU A 12 7.44 -3.96 18.67
C LEU A 12 7.71 -4.06 17.16
N VAL A 13 8.31 -3.04 16.54
CA VAL A 13 8.65 -3.05 15.11
C VAL A 13 9.78 -4.05 14.81
N PHE A 14 10.77 -4.19 15.71
CA PHE A 14 11.93 -5.07 15.48
C PHE A 14 11.60 -6.56 15.59
N ILE A 15 10.61 -6.93 16.41
CA ILE A 15 10.26 -8.34 16.65
C ILE A 15 9.55 -8.97 15.44
N THR A 16 9.05 -8.16 14.49
CA THR A 16 8.36 -8.66 13.28
C THR A 16 9.21 -8.65 12.02
N SER A 17 10.51 -8.36 12.15
CA SER A 17 11.46 -8.39 11.03
C SER A 17 11.84 -9.82 10.59
N TYR A 18 11.47 -10.86 11.35
CA TYR A 18 11.77 -12.25 10.99
C TYR A 18 10.57 -12.91 10.28
N ALA A 19 10.70 -13.08 8.96
CA ALA A 19 9.85 -13.89 8.06
C ALA A 19 8.37 -13.43 7.89
N GLN A 20 8.16 -12.21 7.40
CA GLN A 20 6.83 -11.73 7.00
C GLN A 20 6.33 -12.42 5.71
N LYS A 21 5.55 -13.48 5.90
CA LYS A 21 4.82 -14.22 4.86
C LYS A 21 3.65 -13.37 4.31
N ASN A 22 3.52 -13.25 2.99
CA ASN A 22 2.38 -12.61 2.32
C ASN A 22 1.44 -13.68 1.77
N MET A 23 0.53 -14.15 2.62
CA MET A 23 -0.35 -15.28 2.30
C MET A 23 -1.48 -14.82 1.36
N LYS A 24 -1.49 -15.35 0.14
CA LYS A 24 -2.53 -15.11 -0.87
C LYS A 24 -3.18 -16.42 -1.27
N GLU A 25 -4.49 -16.40 -1.46
CA GLU A 25 -5.23 -17.56 -1.95
C GLU A 25 -4.72 -17.98 -3.33
N GLY A 26 -4.73 -19.29 -3.55
CA GLY A 26 -4.22 -19.88 -4.77
C GLY A 26 -4.27 -21.39 -4.73
N PHE A 27 -3.61 -21.99 -5.71
CA PHE A 27 -3.51 -23.45 -5.80
C PHE A 27 -2.17 -23.89 -6.38
N VAL A 28 -1.85 -25.15 -6.12
CA VAL A 28 -0.77 -25.89 -6.78
C VAL A 28 -1.34 -27.14 -7.44
N VAL A 29 -0.76 -27.53 -8.57
CA VAL A 29 -1.07 -28.79 -9.25
C VAL A 29 0.12 -29.72 -9.08
N LEU A 30 -0.10 -30.86 -8.43
CA LEU A 30 0.92 -31.87 -8.18
C LEU A 30 1.28 -32.61 -9.48
N ASN A 31 2.40 -33.33 -9.47
CA ASN A 31 2.77 -34.21 -10.58
C ASN A 31 1.75 -35.33 -10.85
N SER A 32 0.91 -35.69 -9.87
CA SER A 32 -0.20 -36.64 -10.04
C SER A 32 -1.37 -36.07 -10.84
N GLY A 33 -1.42 -34.75 -11.05
CA GLY A 33 -2.57 -34.04 -11.60
C GLY A 33 -3.52 -33.49 -10.53
N ASP A 34 -3.36 -33.88 -9.26
CA ASP A 34 -4.20 -33.38 -8.17
C ASP A 34 -3.98 -31.89 -7.92
N THR A 35 -5.06 -31.16 -7.66
CA THR A 35 -5.02 -29.73 -7.37
C THR A 35 -5.26 -29.50 -5.88
N LEU A 36 -4.28 -28.88 -5.22
CA LEU A 36 -4.38 -28.47 -3.82
C LEU A 36 -4.68 -26.98 -3.76
N LYS A 37 -5.79 -26.60 -3.14
CA LYS A 37 -6.13 -25.20 -2.84
C LYS A 37 -5.57 -24.80 -1.49
N GLY A 38 -5.15 -23.55 -1.36
CA GLY A 38 -4.52 -23.06 -0.13
C GLY A 38 -3.96 -21.65 -0.28
N PHE A 39 -2.87 -21.38 0.43
CA PHE A 39 -2.22 -20.07 0.48
C PHE A 39 -0.78 -20.14 -0.02
N ILE A 40 -0.40 -19.21 -0.88
CA ILE A 40 0.97 -19.02 -1.38
C ILE A 40 1.60 -17.81 -0.70
N ASP A 41 2.87 -17.92 -0.32
CA ASP A 41 3.69 -16.76 0.07
C ASP A 41 4.06 -15.95 -1.18
N TYR A 42 3.19 -15.01 -1.56
CA TYR A 42 3.34 -14.25 -2.79
C TYR A 42 4.35 -13.11 -2.63
N ARG A 43 5.40 -13.09 -3.48
CA ARG A 43 6.54 -12.16 -3.33
C ARG A 43 6.74 -11.18 -4.49
N GLU A 44 5.75 -11.00 -5.37
CA GLU A 44 5.89 -10.14 -6.57
C GLU A 44 7.18 -10.46 -7.33
N TRP A 45 7.31 -11.71 -7.78
CA TRP A 45 8.61 -12.17 -8.27
C TRP A 45 9.01 -11.44 -9.56
N TYR A 46 10.04 -10.60 -9.48
CA TYR A 46 10.66 -9.95 -10.65
C TYR A 46 11.27 -10.99 -11.61
N LYS A 47 11.87 -12.04 -11.04
CA LYS A 47 12.34 -13.24 -11.74
C LYS A 47 11.37 -14.36 -11.53
N ASN A 48 11.21 -15.26 -12.49
CA ASN A 48 10.35 -16.41 -12.30
C ASN A 48 10.91 -17.28 -11.13
N PRO A 49 10.07 -17.66 -10.16
CA PRO A 49 10.55 -18.36 -8.98
C PRO A 49 10.99 -19.79 -9.34
N GLY A 50 12.06 -20.28 -8.70
CA GLY A 50 12.42 -21.71 -8.75
C GLY A 50 11.74 -22.56 -7.66
N SER A 51 11.09 -21.89 -6.68
CA SER A 51 10.29 -22.53 -5.64
C SER A 51 9.29 -21.54 -5.03
N ILE A 52 8.21 -22.08 -4.48
CA ILE A 52 7.20 -21.32 -3.73
C ILE A 52 6.99 -21.93 -2.35
N LEU A 53 6.46 -21.14 -1.41
CA LEU A 53 5.94 -21.67 -0.15
C LEU A 53 4.42 -21.74 -0.28
N PHE A 54 3.84 -22.90 0.03
CA PHE A 54 2.40 -23.15 -0.03
C PHE A 54 1.91 -23.91 1.21
N GLY A 55 0.70 -23.60 1.70
CA GLY A 55 0.05 -24.27 2.82
C GLY A 55 -1.47 -24.38 2.63
N VAL A 56 -2.08 -25.48 3.09
CA VAL A 56 -3.52 -25.78 2.85
C VAL A 56 -4.44 -25.08 3.86
N ALA A 57 -3.91 -24.57 4.98
CA ALA A 57 -4.65 -23.83 6.00
C ALA A 57 -3.89 -22.56 6.41
N ASN A 58 -4.56 -21.65 7.13
CA ASN A 58 -3.89 -20.54 7.84
C ASN A 58 -2.91 -21.01 8.94
N ALA A 59 -2.82 -22.33 9.18
CA ALA A 59 -1.89 -22.95 10.11
C ALA A 59 -0.46 -22.92 9.53
N GLY A 60 0.51 -22.55 10.36
CA GLY A 60 1.85 -22.10 9.98
C GLY A 60 2.76 -23.07 9.20
N ASP A 61 2.31 -24.29 8.90
CA ASP A 61 3.04 -25.35 8.22
C ASP A 61 3.06 -25.13 6.70
N MET A 62 3.86 -24.16 6.28
CA MET A 62 4.14 -23.90 4.88
C MET A 62 5.16 -24.90 4.34
N ARG A 63 4.79 -25.64 3.31
CA ARG A 63 5.71 -26.52 2.59
C ARG A 63 6.34 -25.76 1.42
N ARG A 64 7.65 -25.92 1.24
CA ARG A 64 8.34 -25.44 0.04
C ARG A 64 8.13 -26.42 -1.10
N TYR A 65 7.51 -25.97 -2.18
CA TYR A 65 7.41 -26.70 -3.45
C TYR A 65 8.42 -26.15 -4.44
N LYS A 66 9.27 -27.02 -4.97
CA LYS A 66 10.25 -26.74 -6.03
C LYS A 66 9.69 -27.17 -7.38
N LEU A 67 10.41 -26.82 -8.44
CA LEU A 67 10.14 -27.25 -9.83
C LEU A 67 9.82 -28.75 -9.94
N LYS A 68 10.54 -29.63 -9.22
CA LYS A 68 10.30 -31.08 -9.29
C LYS A 68 9.00 -31.54 -8.64
N ASP A 69 8.41 -30.75 -7.75
CA ASP A 69 7.29 -31.18 -6.90
C ASP A 69 5.91 -30.91 -7.52
N ILE A 70 5.81 -29.89 -8.38
CA ILE A 70 4.53 -29.42 -8.97
C ILE A 70 4.68 -29.09 -10.45
N THR A 71 3.58 -29.20 -11.18
CA THR A 71 3.49 -28.84 -12.61
C THR A 71 3.01 -27.41 -12.81
N CYS A 72 2.23 -26.87 -11.88
CA CYS A 72 1.64 -25.55 -11.99
C CYS A 72 1.36 -24.96 -10.60
N PHE A 73 1.35 -23.63 -10.51
CA PHE A 73 0.72 -22.93 -9.40
C PHE A 73 0.08 -21.62 -9.87
N ALA A 74 -0.93 -21.15 -9.14
CA ALA A 74 -1.53 -19.85 -9.38
C ALA A 74 -1.82 -19.15 -8.06
N VAL A 75 -1.66 -17.83 -8.08
CA VAL A 75 -2.16 -16.91 -7.06
C VAL A 75 -3.46 -16.33 -7.61
N ASP A 76 -4.57 -16.57 -6.91
CA ASP A 76 -5.91 -16.23 -7.38
C ASP A 76 -6.02 -14.73 -7.69
N GLY A 77 -6.64 -14.42 -8.82
CA GLY A 77 -6.79 -13.05 -9.32
C GLY A 77 -5.48 -12.34 -9.73
N SER A 78 -4.32 -13.01 -9.62
CA SER A 78 -3.01 -12.37 -9.83
C SER A 78 -2.23 -13.01 -10.97
N GLU A 79 -1.53 -14.12 -10.72
CA GLU A 79 -0.54 -14.68 -11.63
C GLU A 79 -0.59 -16.21 -11.63
N MET A 80 -0.34 -16.82 -12.78
CA MET A 80 -0.25 -18.26 -12.95
C MET A 80 1.09 -18.64 -13.56
N TYR A 81 1.65 -19.76 -13.12
CA TYR A 81 2.93 -20.27 -13.54
C TYR A 81 2.84 -21.76 -13.86
N GLN A 82 3.43 -22.17 -14.98
CA GLN A 82 3.43 -23.54 -15.45
C GLN A 82 4.85 -24.04 -15.70
N ARG A 83 5.14 -25.28 -15.31
CA ARG A 83 6.45 -25.90 -15.44
C ARG A 83 6.66 -26.42 -16.86
N TYR A 84 7.78 -26.04 -17.48
CA TYR A 84 8.22 -26.61 -18.74
C TYR A 84 9.73 -26.86 -18.75
N TYR A 85 10.16 -27.82 -19.55
CA TYR A 85 11.56 -28.04 -19.91
C TYR A 85 11.80 -27.37 -21.26
N VAL A 86 12.51 -26.24 -21.28
CA VAL A 86 12.63 -25.38 -22.47
C VAL A 86 14.07 -25.03 -22.78
N LYS A 87 14.32 -24.70 -24.04
CA LYS A 87 15.56 -24.06 -24.49
C LYS A 87 15.50 -22.58 -24.12
N MET A 88 16.58 -22.06 -23.55
CA MET A 88 16.74 -20.66 -23.19
C MET A 88 17.99 -20.11 -23.87
N SER A 89 17.81 -19.04 -24.63
CA SER A 89 18.92 -18.23 -25.14
C SER A 89 19.69 -17.57 -23.99
N MET A 90 21.00 -17.42 -24.14
CA MET A 90 21.86 -16.85 -23.09
C MET A 90 22.45 -15.48 -23.47
N ASP A 91 22.13 -14.97 -24.66
CA ASP A 91 22.53 -13.64 -25.10
C ASP A 91 21.97 -12.56 -24.16
N ARG A 92 22.76 -11.50 -23.98
CA ARG A 92 22.46 -10.39 -23.09
C ARG A 92 22.00 -9.19 -23.89
N ILE A 93 20.85 -8.66 -23.51
CA ILE A 93 20.32 -7.40 -24.06
C ILE A 93 20.58 -6.32 -22.99
N LEU A 94 21.85 -5.95 -22.80
CA LEU A 94 22.24 -4.88 -21.88
C LEU A 94 22.50 -3.60 -22.67
N MET A 95 21.70 -2.55 -22.43
CA MET A 95 22.00 -1.21 -22.93
C MET A 95 23.39 -0.80 -22.45
N GLY A 96 24.34 -0.67 -23.38
CA GLY A 96 25.72 -0.27 -23.12
C GLY A 96 26.78 -1.39 -23.18
N ASN A 97 26.39 -2.64 -23.40
CA ASN A 97 27.35 -3.75 -23.58
C ASN A 97 26.84 -4.75 -24.64
N ILE A 98 26.61 -4.24 -25.85
CA ILE A 98 26.29 -5.07 -27.02
C ILE A 98 27.61 -5.58 -27.59
N GLY A 99 27.81 -6.90 -27.54
CA GLY A 99 29.00 -7.57 -28.05
C GLY A 99 28.80 -8.21 -29.43
N GLU A 100 29.67 -9.15 -29.76
CA GLU A 100 29.48 -10.06 -30.89
C GLU A 100 28.26 -10.98 -30.68
N LYS A 101 27.81 -11.63 -31.75
CA LYS A 101 26.64 -12.51 -31.73
C LYS A 101 26.83 -13.68 -30.76
N ASP A 102 26.08 -13.70 -29.66
CA ASP A 102 25.99 -14.85 -28.77
C ASP A 102 24.87 -15.79 -29.22
N THR A 103 25.24 -17.00 -29.64
CA THR A 103 24.30 -18.06 -30.07
C THR A 103 24.13 -19.15 -29.01
N SER A 104 24.72 -18.96 -27.83
CA SER A 104 24.69 -19.96 -26.76
C SER A 104 23.28 -20.10 -26.18
N SER A 105 22.97 -21.34 -25.81
CA SER A 105 21.65 -21.68 -25.25
C SER A 105 21.79 -22.83 -24.27
N ARG A 106 20.85 -22.88 -23.32
CA ARG A 106 20.80 -23.93 -22.29
C ARG A 106 19.40 -24.51 -22.23
N MET A 107 19.30 -25.81 -21.99
CA MET A 107 18.05 -26.47 -21.62
C MET A 107 17.86 -26.45 -20.11
N ASP A 108 16.68 -26.09 -19.63
CA ASP A 108 16.39 -26.10 -18.19
C ASP A 108 14.89 -26.28 -17.91
N THR A 109 14.58 -26.74 -16.71
CA THR A 109 13.20 -26.83 -16.21
C THR A 109 12.86 -25.57 -15.44
N VAL A 110 11.84 -24.83 -15.88
CA VAL A 110 11.47 -23.53 -15.30
C VAL A 110 9.96 -23.40 -15.13
N PHE A 111 9.54 -22.51 -14.23
CA PHE A 111 8.15 -22.06 -14.15
C PHE A 111 7.96 -20.87 -15.08
N LEU A 112 7.31 -21.06 -16.22
CA LEU A 112 6.93 -19.98 -17.13
C LEU A 112 5.68 -19.27 -16.60
N LYS A 113 5.71 -17.94 -16.55
CA LYS A 113 4.55 -17.12 -16.15
C LYS A 113 3.57 -17.07 -17.33
N VAL A 114 2.34 -17.49 -17.12
CA VAL A 114 1.27 -17.42 -18.12
C VAL A 114 0.86 -15.97 -18.31
N LEU A 115 0.99 -15.45 -19.54
CA LEU A 115 0.55 -14.10 -19.90
C LEU A 115 -0.83 -14.11 -20.55
N GLN A 116 -1.10 -15.14 -21.35
CA GLN A 116 -2.37 -15.33 -22.03
C GLN A 116 -2.55 -16.83 -22.32
N THR A 117 -3.75 -17.33 -22.07
CA THR A 117 -4.20 -18.65 -22.56
C THR A 117 -5.29 -18.45 -23.60
N GLY A 118 -5.23 -19.22 -24.68
CA GLY A 118 -6.27 -19.27 -25.70
C GLY A 118 -6.35 -20.65 -26.35
N ASN A 119 -7.35 -20.84 -27.20
CA ASN A 119 -7.64 -22.13 -27.83
C ASN A 119 -6.62 -22.54 -28.90
N LYS A 120 -5.84 -21.61 -29.45
CA LYS A 120 -4.83 -21.88 -30.50
C LYS A 120 -3.40 -21.72 -30.00
N VAL A 121 -3.14 -20.70 -29.17
CA VAL A 121 -1.81 -20.44 -28.62
C VAL A 121 -1.88 -19.98 -27.17
N THR A 122 -0.88 -20.36 -26.37
CA THR A 122 -0.63 -19.82 -25.03
C THR A 122 0.69 -19.04 -25.04
N LEU A 123 0.68 -17.83 -24.49
CA LEU A 123 1.84 -16.96 -24.37
C LEU A 123 2.34 -16.96 -22.92
N PHE A 124 3.65 -17.08 -22.76
CA PHE A 124 4.32 -17.04 -21.47
C PHE A 124 5.48 -16.05 -21.44
N SER A 125 5.93 -15.71 -20.22
CA SER A 125 7.19 -15.01 -19.99
C SER A 125 8.07 -15.72 -18.97
N TYR A 126 9.37 -15.59 -19.16
CA TYR A 126 10.39 -16.03 -18.21
C TYR A 126 11.46 -14.96 -18.03
N SER A 127 11.65 -14.51 -16.79
CA SER A 127 12.69 -13.57 -16.42
C SER A 127 13.68 -14.24 -15.47
N ASP A 128 14.98 -14.11 -15.74
CA ASP A 128 16.07 -14.56 -14.88
C ASP A 128 17.12 -13.45 -14.70
N ASP A 129 18.34 -13.82 -14.30
CA ASP A 129 19.49 -12.91 -14.18
C ASP A 129 20.05 -12.42 -15.52
N VAL A 130 19.68 -13.06 -16.62
CA VAL A 130 20.22 -12.75 -17.96
C VAL A 130 19.30 -11.77 -18.64
N LYS A 131 18.03 -12.15 -18.83
CA LYS A 131 17.03 -11.33 -19.52
C LYS A 131 15.61 -11.86 -19.31
N LYS A 132 14.65 -11.07 -19.80
CA LYS A 132 13.27 -11.51 -19.98
C LYS A 132 13.09 -12.11 -21.38
N ARG A 133 12.49 -13.30 -21.43
CA ARG A 133 12.17 -14.06 -22.64
C ARG A 133 10.66 -14.26 -22.73
N LEU A 134 10.15 -14.28 -23.95
CA LEU A 134 8.76 -14.66 -24.22
C LEU A 134 8.74 -16.04 -24.88
N TYR A 135 7.78 -16.86 -24.47
CA TYR A 135 7.58 -18.21 -25.00
C TYR A 135 6.17 -18.35 -25.56
N ILE A 136 6.01 -19.07 -26.66
CA ILE A 136 4.70 -19.38 -27.24
C ILE A 136 4.52 -20.89 -27.36
N LEU A 137 3.33 -21.37 -27.02
CA LEU A 137 2.94 -22.77 -27.16
C LEU A 137 1.69 -22.86 -28.06
N PRO A 138 1.83 -23.34 -29.30
CA PRO A 138 0.72 -23.78 -30.12
C PRO A 138 -0.08 -24.90 -29.44
N ALA A 139 -1.40 -24.94 -29.64
CA ALA A 139 -2.29 -25.93 -29.01
C ALA A 139 -2.02 -27.38 -29.44
N ASN A 140 -1.38 -27.57 -30.60
CA ASN A 140 -0.96 -28.87 -31.13
C ASN A 140 0.46 -29.28 -30.73
N GLU A 141 1.14 -28.49 -29.89
CA GLU A 141 2.50 -28.73 -29.43
C GLU A 141 2.53 -28.96 -27.91
N THR A 142 3.64 -29.51 -27.41
CA THR A 142 3.82 -29.79 -25.97
C THR A 142 4.92 -28.96 -25.32
N ILE A 143 5.84 -28.41 -26.11
CA ILE A 143 7.00 -27.66 -25.63
C ILE A 143 6.92 -26.21 -26.12
N PRO A 144 6.87 -25.21 -25.21
CA PRO A 144 6.89 -23.81 -25.61
C PRO A 144 8.21 -23.44 -26.31
N VAL A 145 8.11 -22.66 -27.38
CA VAL A 145 9.25 -22.17 -28.15
C VAL A 145 9.53 -20.72 -27.76
N GLU A 146 10.81 -20.40 -27.58
CA GLU A 146 11.25 -19.02 -27.30
C GLU A 146 11.03 -18.14 -28.54
N LEU A 147 10.40 -16.98 -28.35
CA LEU A 147 10.34 -15.91 -29.33
C LEU A 147 11.62 -15.11 -29.23
N GLN A 148 12.66 -15.47 -29.98
CA GLN A 148 13.98 -14.83 -29.88
C GLN A 148 14.03 -13.47 -30.60
N ASN A 149 14.77 -12.54 -30.01
CA ASN A 149 15.06 -11.23 -30.58
C ASN A 149 16.47 -10.83 -30.13
N SER A 150 17.43 -10.97 -31.02
CA SER A 150 18.86 -10.83 -30.73
C SER A 150 19.38 -9.46 -31.16
N GLU A 151 20.22 -8.83 -30.34
CA GLU A 151 20.93 -7.59 -30.69
C GLU A 151 22.43 -7.79 -30.51
N TYR A 152 23.21 -7.51 -31.56
CA TYR A 152 24.66 -7.70 -31.57
C TYR A 152 25.35 -6.74 -32.54
N ILE A 153 26.67 -6.58 -32.44
CA ILE A 153 27.45 -5.70 -33.32
C ILE A 153 28.16 -6.51 -34.41
N VAL A 154 28.08 -6.01 -35.64
CA VAL A 154 28.90 -6.47 -36.78
C VAL A 154 29.52 -5.23 -37.42
N ASN A 155 30.84 -5.19 -37.52
CA ASN A 155 31.58 -4.06 -38.15
C ASN A 155 31.19 -2.68 -37.57
N GLY A 156 30.96 -2.59 -36.26
CA GLY A 156 30.57 -1.35 -35.58
C GLY A 156 29.10 -0.93 -35.77
N GLN A 157 28.30 -1.72 -36.49
CA GLN A 157 26.86 -1.50 -36.65
C GLN A 157 26.06 -2.46 -35.75
N VAL A 158 25.03 -1.94 -35.09
CA VAL A 158 24.09 -2.75 -34.34
C VAL A 158 23.14 -3.45 -35.31
N ILE A 159 23.16 -4.78 -35.27
CA ILE A 159 22.24 -5.65 -35.99
C ILE A 159 21.19 -6.15 -35.00
N ASN A 160 19.92 -6.02 -35.38
CA ASN A 160 18.79 -6.56 -34.65
C ASN A 160 18.16 -7.69 -35.48
N GLU A 161 18.35 -8.93 -35.04
CA GLU A 161 17.70 -10.09 -35.62
C GLU A 161 16.34 -10.30 -34.93
N LYS A 162 15.29 -10.37 -35.75
CA LYS A 162 13.89 -10.45 -35.31
C LYS A 162 13.31 -11.86 -35.53
N GLU A 163 14.00 -12.88 -35.03
CA GLU A 163 13.71 -14.30 -35.31
C GLU A 163 12.28 -14.69 -34.88
N TYR A 164 11.78 -14.08 -33.80
CA TYR A 164 10.40 -14.23 -33.33
C TYR A 164 9.35 -14.03 -34.42
N ARG A 165 9.60 -13.16 -35.41
CA ARG A 165 8.66 -12.89 -36.50
C ARG A 165 8.43 -14.13 -37.35
N SER A 166 9.49 -14.88 -37.64
CA SER A 166 9.38 -16.12 -38.42
C SER A 166 8.51 -17.17 -37.71
N VAL A 167 8.71 -17.32 -36.39
CA VAL A 167 7.91 -18.20 -35.53
C VAL A 167 6.45 -17.75 -35.52
N LEU A 168 6.18 -16.48 -35.25
CA LEU A 168 4.82 -15.94 -35.22
C LEU A 168 4.12 -16.04 -36.59
N LEU A 169 4.82 -15.80 -37.70
CA LEU A 169 4.27 -15.94 -39.05
C LEU A 169 3.97 -17.40 -39.39
N SER A 170 4.79 -18.35 -38.93
CA SER A 170 4.50 -19.78 -39.12
C SER A 170 3.23 -20.19 -38.37
N ILE A 171 3.09 -19.76 -37.11
CA ILE A 171 1.92 -20.02 -36.28
C ILE A 171 0.68 -19.35 -36.88
N ALA A 172 0.78 -18.09 -37.31
CA ALA A 172 -0.32 -17.36 -37.91
C ALA A 172 -0.80 -18.04 -39.20
N ARG A 173 0.11 -18.50 -40.06
CA ARG A 173 -0.26 -19.24 -41.28
C ARG A 173 -0.94 -20.59 -40.99
N ASN A 174 -0.50 -21.29 -39.93
CA ASN A 174 -1.12 -22.56 -39.54
C ASN A 174 -2.54 -22.39 -38.99
N TYR A 175 -2.81 -21.32 -38.24
CA TYR A 175 -4.09 -21.12 -37.54
C TYR A 175 -5.05 -20.11 -38.19
N MET A 176 -4.53 -19.29 -39.11
CA MET A 176 -5.24 -18.20 -39.81
C MET A 176 -4.62 -17.97 -41.21
N PRO A 177 -4.66 -18.96 -42.12
CA PRO A 177 -3.97 -18.90 -43.41
C PRO A 177 -4.39 -17.69 -44.27
N ASP A 178 -5.66 -17.30 -44.21
CA ASP A 178 -6.22 -16.21 -45.04
C ASP A 178 -6.07 -14.81 -44.42
N ALA A 179 -5.45 -14.70 -43.24
CA ALA A 179 -5.32 -13.43 -42.53
C ALA A 179 -4.07 -12.64 -42.96
N ALA A 180 -4.05 -12.17 -44.21
CA ALA A 180 -2.95 -11.35 -44.75
C ALA A 180 -2.64 -10.12 -43.87
N ASP A 181 -3.67 -9.46 -43.34
CA ASP A 181 -3.54 -8.31 -42.44
C ASP A 181 -2.78 -8.66 -41.15
N LEU A 182 -2.97 -9.86 -40.60
CA LEU A 182 -2.25 -10.32 -39.42
C LEU A 182 -0.77 -10.55 -39.73
N GLN A 183 -0.45 -11.07 -40.91
CA GLN A 183 0.94 -11.29 -41.32
C GLN A 183 1.68 -9.95 -41.47
N THR A 184 1.06 -8.97 -42.14
CA THR A 184 1.58 -7.60 -42.24
C THR A 184 1.70 -6.95 -40.86
N PHE A 185 0.73 -7.17 -39.98
CA PHE A 185 0.79 -6.67 -38.61
C PHE A 185 2.00 -7.24 -37.85
N ILE A 186 2.23 -8.56 -37.90
CA ILE A 186 3.39 -9.21 -37.26
C ILE A 186 4.71 -8.62 -37.75
N TYR A 187 4.83 -8.36 -39.06
CA TYR A 187 6.05 -7.80 -39.64
C TYR A 187 6.35 -6.37 -39.16
N ASN A 188 5.32 -5.59 -38.84
CA ASN A 188 5.46 -4.19 -38.44
C ASN A 188 5.55 -4.01 -36.91
N GLN A 189 5.33 -5.05 -36.12
CA GLN A 189 5.45 -4.96 -34.66
C GLN A 189 6.90 -5.12 -34.19
N ASP A 190 7.24 -4.41 -33.11
CA ASP A 190 8.48 -4.61 -32.35
C ASP A 190 8.33 -5.66 -31.25
N TYR A 191 9.47 -6.15 -30.78
CA TYR A 191 9.57 -7.14 -29.72
C TYR A 191 9.23 -6.54 -28.34
N SER A 192 7.95 -6.32 -28.10
CA SER A 192 7.42 -5.97 -26.78
C SER A 192 6.38 -6.98 -26.34
N GLN A 193 6.28 -7.21 -25.02
CA GLN A 193 5.28 -8.11 -24.46
C GLN A 193 3.87 -7.73 -24.90
N ASN A 194 3.54 -6.42 -24.93
CA ASN A 194 2.22 -5.95 -25.31
C ASN A 194 1.92 -6.24 -26.80
N ASN A 195 2.89 -5.98 -27.68
CA ASN A 195 2.70 -6.22 -29.12
C ASN A 195 2.53 -7.72 -29.42
N ILE A 196 3.37 -8.56 -28.82
CA ILE A 196 3.30 -10.03 -28.98
C ILE A 196 2.00 -10.59 -28.39
N MET A 197 1.55 -10.06 -27.24
CA MET A 197 0.27 -10.42 -26.65
C MET A 197 -0.91 -10.00 -27.56
N ASN A 198 -0.84 -8.84 -28.22
CA ASN A 198 -1.85 -8.42 -29.20
C ASN A 198 -1.90 -9.35 -30.43
N ILE A 199 -0.74 -9.82 -30.91
CA ILE A 199 -0.67 -10.84 -31.96
C ILE A 199 -1.35 -12.14 -31.49
N CYS A 200 -1.05 -12.60 -30.27
CA CYS A 200 -1.66 -13.80 -29.71
C CYS A 200 -3.17 -13.66 -29.48
N TYR A 201 -3.68 -12.48 -29.13
CA TYR A 201 -5.13 -12.22 -29.08
C TYR A 201 -5.78 -12.39 -30.46
N LYS A 202 -5.18 -11.81 -31.51
CA LYS A 202 -5.68 -11.97 -32.88
C LYS A 202 -5.68 -13.43 -33.31
N ILE A 203 -4.59 -14.18 -33.06
CA ILE A 203 -4.50 -15.62 -33.39
C ILE A 203 -5.62 -16.41 -32.71
N ASN A 204 -5.83 -16.17 -31.42
CA ASN A 204 -6.85 -16.84 -30.62
C ASN A 204 -8.29 -16.33 -30.88
N GLY A 205 -8.49 -15.34 -31.75
CA GLY A 205 -9.81 -14.73 -31.98
C GLY A 205 -10.38 -14.02 -30.75
N ILE A 206 -9.52 -13.61 -29.82
CA ILE A 206 -9.92 -12.94 -28.59
C ILE A 206 -9.98 -11.43 -28.86
N SER A 207 -11.14 -10.82 -28.67
CA SER A 207 -11.29 -9.37 -28.74
C SER A 207 -10.47 -8.68 -27.63
N PRO A 208 -9.70 -7.61 -27.94
CA PRO A 208 -9.03 -6.82 -26.92
C PRO A 208 -9.99 -6.29 -25.84
N GLN A 209 -11.23 -5.96 -26.19
CA GLN A 209 -12.24 -5.50 -25.22
C GLN A 209 -12.71 -6.62 -24.26
N ALA A 210 -12.79 -7.86 -24.74
CA ALA A 210 -13.13 -9.02 -23.89
C ALA A 210 -12.02 -9.29 -22.85
N VAL A 211 -10.76 -9.07 -23.22
CA VAL A 211 -9.58 -9.20 -22.35
C VAL A 211 -9.56 -8.11 -21.29
N VAL A 212 -9.83 -6.85 -21.67
CA VAL A 212 -9.88 -5.74 -20.72
C VAL A 212 -10.96 -5.99 -19.67
N LYS A 213 -12.16 -6.44 -20.08
CA LYS A 213 -13.23 -6.83 -19.15
C LYS A 213 -12.88 -8.01 -18.24
N GLN A 214 -12.11 -9.00 -18.72
CA GLN A 214 -11.63 -10.12 -17.90
C GLN A 214 -10.51 -9.70 -16.94
N LYS A 215 -9.59 -8.82 -17.36
CA LYS A 215 -8.55 -8.26 -16.48
C LYS A 215 -9.15 -7.36 -15.40
N GLU A 216 -10.14 -6.52 -15.74
CA GLU A 216 -10.83 -5.65 -14.79
C GLU A 216 -11.62 -6.41 -13.72
N LYS A 217 -12.15 -7.59 -14.03
CA LYS A 217 -12.86 -8.43 -13.05
C LYS A 217 -11.95 -9.07 -11.99
N ASN A 218 -10.65 -9.17 -12.25
CA ASN A 218 -9.72 -9.93 -11.39
C ASN A 218 -8.64 -9.07 -10.72
N ILE A 219 -8.43 -7.82 -11.15
CA ILE A 219 -7.47 -6.92 -10.50
C ILE A 219 -8.12 -6.34 -9.24
N PRO A 220 -7.53 -6.52 -8.03
CA PRO A 220 -8.04 -5.91 -6.82
C PRO A 220 -8.11 -4.40 -6.96
N SER A 221 -9.13 -3.75 -6.40
CA SER A 221 -9.26 -2.30 -6.51
C SER A 221 -8.05 -1.62 -5.88
N ARG A 222 -7.49 -0.64 -6.58
CA ARG A 222 -6.45 0.23 -6.03
C ARG A 222 -7.00 1.12 -4.92
N PHE A 223 -8.30 1.40 -4.94
CA PHE A 223 -8.95 2.32 -4.03
C PHE A 223 -9.82 1.57 -3.03
N ARG A 224 -9.70 1.92 -1.76
CA ARG A 224 -10.61 1.46 -0.69
C ARG A 224 -11.18 2.66 0.01
N PHE A 225 -12.50 2.77 0.09
CA PHE A 225 -13.12 3.86 0.82
C PHE A 225 -13.39 3.43 2.25
N PHE A 226 -13.40 4.38 3.19
CA PHE A 226 -13.77 4.09 4.56
C PHE A 226 -14.49 5.25 5.21
N ALA A 227 -15.24 4.94 6.26
CA ALA A 227 -15.83 5.89 7.17
C ALA A 227 -15.90 5.29 8.56
N GLY A 228 -15.84 6.12 9.58
CA GLY A 228 -15.82 5.66 10.94
C GLY A 228 -15.97 6.75 11.98
N VAL A 229 -15.82 6.28 13.21
CA VAL A 229 -15.98 7.07 14.42
C VAL A 229 -14.85 6.75 15.38
N GLY A 230 -14.59 7.68 16.30
CA GLY A 230 -13.53 7.50 17.27
C GLY A 230 -13.69 8.36 18.51
N VAL A 231 -12.76 8.14 19.44
CA VAL A 231 -12.58 8.94 20.64
C VAL A 231 -11.22 9.59 20.57
N ASN A 232 -11.18 10.91 20.75
CA ASN A 232 -9.99 11.70 20.92
C ASN A 232 -9.69 11.88 22.40
N SER A 233 -8.47 11.64 22.84
CA SER A 233 -7.92 12.10 24.11
C SER A 233 -6.93 13.23 23.81
N GLY A 234 -7.43 14.47 23.81
CA GLY A 234 -6.68 15.66 23.39
C GLY A 234 -6.34 16.58 24.57
N GLU A 235 -5.18 17.23 24.53
CA GLU A 235 -4.75 18.21 25.52
C GLU A 235 -4.35 19.51 24.80
N ILE A 236 -4.96 20.62 25.21
CA ILE A 236 -4.47 21.96 24.88
C ILE A 236 -3.69 22.45 26.10
N SER A 237 -2.37 22.55 25.97
CA SER A 237 -1.53 23.02 27.06
C SER A 237 -1.16 24.48 26.82
N ILE A 238 -1.25 25.30 27.87
CA ILE A 238 -0.71 26.66 27.88
C ILE A 238 0.70 26.64 28.49
N GLY A 239 1.60 27.45 27.94
CA GLY A 239 2.96 27.69 28.40
C GLY A 239 3.39 29.13 28.12
N GLY A 240 4.66 29.43 28.38
CA GLY A 240 5.18 30.80 28.33
C GLY A 240 4.85 31.57 29.61
N ASN A 241 4.86 32.91 29.52
CA ASN A 241 4.58 33.78 30.68
C ASN A 241 3.07 33.95 30.87
N ASN A 242 2.42 32.90 31.38
CA ASN A 242 0.97 32.85 31.59
C ASN A 242 0.64 32.08 32.89
N HIS A 243 -0.34 32.54 33.68
CA HIS A 243 -0.65 31.91 34.97
C HIS A 243 -1.22 30.49 34.86
N TYR A 244 -1.70 30.07 33.68
CA TYR A 244 -2.11 28.69 33.38
C TYR A 244 -0.97 27.81 32.85
N ALA A 245 0.27 28.30 32.77
CA ALA A 245 1.39 27.54 32.25
C ALA A 245 1.56 26.20 33.01
N GLY A 246 1.37 25.09 32.29
CA GLY A 246 1.44 23.73 32.85
C GLY A 246 0.30 23.33 33.81
N LYS A 247 -0.79 24.11 33.88
CA LYS A 247 -1.93 23.89 34.82
C LYS A 247 -3.24 23.48 34.14
N THR A 248 -3.20 23.08 32.88
CA THR A 248 -4.37 22.58 32.15
C THR A 248 -4.77 21.20 32.68
N ALA A 249 -6.07 20.90 32.73
CA ALA A 249 -6.65 19.72 33.40
C ALA A 249 -6.29 18.34 32.80
N GLY A 250 -5.26 18.26 31.95
CA GLY A 250 -4.86 17.05 31.24
C GLY A 250 -5.73 16.76 30.01
N ALA A 251 -5.59 15.56 29.47
CA ALA A 251 -6.27 15.19 28.24
C ALA A 251 -7.78 15.00 28.46
N THR A 252 -8.59 15.59 27.59
CA THR A 252 -10.04 15.48 27.61
C THR A 252 -10.55 14.64 26.45
N TYR A 253 -11.70 14.00 26.68
CA TYR A 253 -12.31 13.09 25.72
C TYR A 253 -13.25 13.83 24.80
N GLY A 254 -13.04 13.64 23.50
CA GLY A 254 -13.87 14.19 22.43
C GLY A 254 -14.28 13.11 21.44
N THR A 255 -15.34 13.35 20.68
CA THR A 255 -15.75 12.45 19.59
C THR A 255 -15.05 12.82 18.30
N ILE A 256 -14.78 11.80 17.49
CA ILE A 256 -14.25 11.92 16.14
C ILE A 256 -15.23 11.26 15.17
N VAL A 257 -15.44 11.89 14.02
CA VAL A 257 -16.03 11.27 12.83
C VAL A 257 -15.05 11.47 11.70
N ASP A 258 -14.76 10.40 10.95
CA ASP A 258 -13.83 10.47 9.83
C ASP A 258 -14.29 9.65 8.62
N ALA A 259 -13.84 10.07 7.45
CA ALA A 259 -14.05 9.37 6.19
C ALA A 259 -12.89 9.64 5.24
N GLY A 260 -12.65 8.72 4.32
CA GLY A 260 -11.51 8.85 3.42
C GLY A 260 -11.34 7.72 2.42
N ALA A 261 -10.17 7.71 1.80
CA ALA A 261 -9.78 6.69 0.85
C ALA A 261 -8.33 6.24 1.07
N ASP A 262 -8.09 4.95 0.83
CA ASP A 262 -6.77 4.37 0.73
C ASP A 262 -6.42 4.13 -0.74
N ILE A 263 -5.21 4.52 -1.14
CA ILE A 263 -4.59 4.20 -2.42
C ILE A 263 -3.51 3.13 -2.17
N LEU A 264 -3.79 1.91 -2.62
CA LEU A 264 -2.84 0.80 -2.54
C LEU A 264 -1.74 0.97 -3.58
N VAL A 265 -0.47 1.03 -3.17
CA VAL A 265 0.66 1.14 -4.11
C VAL A 265 0.71 -0.09 -5.03
N ASN A 266 0.51 -1.27 -4.45
CA ASN A 266 0.27 -2.50 -5.18
C ASN A 266 -1.03 -3.15 -4.66
N PRO A 267 -2.13 -3.18 -5.43
CA PRO A 267 -3.40 -3.78 -4.99
C PRO A 267 -3.32 -5.29 -4.75
N SER A 268 -2.47 -6.00 -5.49
CA SER A 268 -2.33 -7.46 -5.41
C SER A 268 -1.72 -7.89 -4.08
N ILE A 269 -0.78 -7.13 -3.53
CA ILE A 269 -0.25 -7.37 -2.18
C ILE A 269 -1.04 -6.58 -1.15
N GLY A 270 -1.16 -5.26 -1.33
CA GLY A 270 -1.76 -4.32 -0.39
C GLY A 270 -0.87 -4.05 0.83
N ARG A 271 0.46 -4.13 0.69
CA ARG A 271 1.41 -3.90 1.80
C ARG A 271 1.55 -2.43 2.13
N LEU A 272 1.81 -1.61 1.12
CA LEU A 272 1.99 -0.17 1.25
C LEU A 272 0.75 0.54 0.70
N PHE A 273 0.23 1.50 1.45
CA PHE A 273 -0.91 2.29 1.04
C PHE A 273 -0.84 3.72 1.57
N LEU A 274 -1.28 4.66 0.74
CA LEU A 274 -1.49 6.05 1.14
C LEU A 274 -2.93 6.18 1.63
N ARG A 275 -3.15 6.79 2.79
CA ARG A 275 -4.48 7.09 3.34
C ARG A 275 -4.68 8.60 3.33
N SER A 276 -5.73 9.04 2.66
CA SER A 276 -6.24 10.41 2.70
C SER A 276 -7.51 10.40 3.53
N GLN A 277 -7.49 11.06 4.70
CA GLN A 277 -8.57 11.01 5.70
C GLN A 277 -9.03 12.41 6.06
N LEU A 278 -10.33 12.69 5.90
CA LEU A 278 -10.98 13.87 6.44
C LEU A 278 -11.55 13.54 7.82
N THR A 279 -11.25 14.36 8.81
CA THR A 279 -11.62 14.14 10.22
C THR A 279 -12.28 15.37 10.81
N ALA A 280 -13.44 15.19 11.44
CA ALA A 280 -14.09 16.21 12.26
C ALA A 280 -13.97 15.82 13.74
N SER A 281 -13.55 16.77 14.58
CA SER A 281 -13.35 16.53 16.02
C SER A 281 -13.69 17.76 16.85
N ALA A 282 -14.08 17.53 18.11
CA ALA A 282 -14.28 18.60 19.08
C ALA A 282 -13.82 18.13 20.46
N TYR A 283 -13.18 19.01 21.24
CA TYR A 283 -12.77 18.74 22.62
C TYR A 283 -12.65 20.03 23.42
N LYS A 284 -12.81 19.89 24.73
CA LYS A 284 -12.87 20.97 25.72
C LYS A 284 -11.69 20.87 26.66
N THR A 285 -11.01 21.96 26.97
CA THR A 285 -9.94 22.02 27.98
C THR A 285 -10.34 23.02 29.04
N ASN A 286 -10.20 22.64 30.30
CA ASN A 286 -10.38 23.54 31.43
C ASN A 286 -9.05 23.71 32.18
N ALA A 287 -8.86 24.85 32.84
CA ALA A 287 -7.76 25.06 33.77
C ALA A 287 -8.20 25.91 34.96
N TYR A 288 -7.53 25.73 36.09
CA TYR A 288 -7.75 26.53 37.29
C TYR A 288 -6.42 26.93 37.90
N THR A 289 -6.31 28.18 38.32
CA THR A 289 -5.20 28.65 39.15
C THR A 289 -5.70 29.68 40.15
N SER A 290 -4.99 29.81 41.27
CA SER A 290 -5.28 30.83 42.26
C SER A 290 -4.02 31.52 42.76
N VAL A 291 -4.14 32.80 43.09
CA VAL A 291 -3.09 33.58 43.76
C VAL A 291 -3.66 34.06 45.10
N LYS A 292 -2.92 33.84 46.19
CA LYS A 292 -3.31 34.32 47.52
C LYS A 292 -2.49 35.56 47.87
N TYR A 293 -3.18 36.58 48.34
CA TYR A 293 -2.63 37.80 48.94
C TYR A 293 -3.01 37.84 50.42
N TYR A 294 -2.47 38.81 51.16
CA TYR A 294 -2.71 38.95 52.60
C TYR A 294 -4.22 39.07 52.96
N GLU A 295 -5.01 39.79 52.16
CA GLU A 295 -6.44 40.05 52.41
C GLU A 295 -7.36 39.65 51.25
N ALA A 296 -6.83 38.95 50.24
CA ALA A 296 -7.61 38.58 49.07
C ALA A 296 -7.13 37.26 48.44
N LYS A 297 -8.06 36.57 47.77
CA LYS A 297 -7.78 35.41 46.93
C LYS A 297 -8.30 35.66 45.53
N GLU A 298 -7.42 35.55 44.55
CA GLU A 298 -7.76 35.62 43.14
C GLU A 298 -7.86 34.21 42.58
N ASN A 299 -9.00 33.89 41.95
CA ASN A 299 -9.30 32.62 41.33
C ASN A 299 -9.49 32.84 39.83
N TYR A 300 -8.80 32.04 39.03
CA TYR A 300 -8.83 32.12 37.57
C TYR A 300 -9.29 30.78 37.00
N TYR A 301 -10.33 30.80 36.19
CA TYR A 301 -10.88 29.63 35.52
C TYR A 301 -10.81 29.84 34.01
N LEU A 302 -10.15 28.91 33.32
CA LEU A 302 -10.10 28.89 31.87
C LEU A 302 -11.04 27.83 31.35
N THR A 303 -11.83 28.19 30.34
CA THR A 303 -12.64 27.29 29.56
C THR A 303 -12.32 27.46 28.07
N PHE A 304 -11.90 26.37 27.42
CA PHE A 304 -11.41 26.41 26.05
C PHE A 304 -11.97 25.26 25.21
N ASN A 305 -12.79 25.56 24.20
CA ASN A 305 -13.30 24.57 23.25
C ASN A 305 -12.62 24.72 21.89
N GLN A 306 -12.19 23.60 21.33
CA GLN A 306 -11.70 23.53 19.95
C GLN A 306 -12.63 22.65 19.13
N ARG A 307 -13.06 23.16 17.97
CA ARG A 307 -13.65 22.36 16.89
C ARG A 307 -12.63 22.33 15.75
N ASN A 308 -12.42 21.17 15.17
CA ASN A 308 -11.37 20.99 14.17
C ASN A 308 -11.86 20.10 13.02
N ILE A 309 -11.62 20.57 11.79
CA ILE A 309 -11.69 19.78 10.56
C ILE A 309 -10.26 19.60 10.08
N ALA A 310 -9.83 18.37 9.83
CA ALA A 310 -8.49 18.07 9.40
C ALA A 310 -8.46 17.12 8.20
N LEU A 311 -7.57 17.42 7.25
CA LEU A 311 -7.16 16.48 6.20
C LEU A 311 -5.83 15.84 6.61
N HIS A 312 -5.81 14.52 6.74
CA HIS A 312 -4.63 13.75 7.07
C HIS A 312 -4.16 12.94 5.87
N GLU A 313 -2.89 13.11 5.49
CA GLU A 313 -2.21 12.29 4.49
C GLU A 313 -1.19 11.39 5.19
N GLN A 314 -1.38 10.08 5.10
CA GLN A 314 -0.63 9.10 5.86
C GLN A 314 -0.10 7.98 4.96
N LEU A 315 1.20 7.72 5.02
CA LEU A 315 1.79 6.54 4.40
C LEU A 315 1.77 5.40 5.42
N ASN A 316 1.11 4.29 5.06
CA ASN A 316 0.90 3.14 5.94
C ASN A 316 1.50 1.87 5.32
N TYR A 317 2.08 1.04 6.18
CA TYR A 317 2.69 -0.24 5.83
C TYR A 317 2.11 -1.37 6.69
N ASN A 318 1.52 -2.38 6.06
CA ASN A 318 1.06 -3.61 6.71
C ASN A 318 2.26 -4.49 7.08
N LEU A 319 2.70 -4.43 8.34
CA LEU A 319 3.72 -5.32 8.93
C LEU A 319 3.28 -6.78 8.92
N TYR A 320 1.98 -7.02 9.13
CA TYR A 320 1.34 -8.31 8.91
C TYR A 320 0.21 -8.13 7.90
N ASN A 321 0.17 -8.98 6.88
CA ASN A 321 -0.76 -8.84 5.75
C ASN A 321 -1.41 -10.18 5.41
N GLY A 322 -2.17 -10.72 6.36
CA GLY A 322 -2.99 -11.92 6.15
C GLY A 322 -4.30 -11.61 5.42
N HIS A 323 -5.04 -12.68 5.09
CA HIS A 323 -6.33 -12.56 4.41
C HIS A 323 -7.40 -11.87 5.28
N ASN A 324 -7.50 -12.27 6.56
CA ASN A 324 -8.52 -11.79 7.51
C ASN A 324 -8.01 -10.77 8.51
N LEU A 325 -6.70 -10.74 8.77
CA LEU A 325 -6.08 -9.87 9.75
C LEU A 325 -4.88 -9.19 9.10
N LYS A 326 -4.82 -7.88 9.25
CA LYS A 326 -3.66 -7.07 8.90
C LYS A 326 -3.28 -6.22 10.09
N TRP A 327 -1.99 -6.03 10.30
CA TRP A 327 -1.45 -5.07 11.26
C TRP A 327 -0.61 -4.07 10.49
N PHE A 328 -0.88 -2.78 10.67
CA PHE A 328 -0.15 -1.72 10.02
C PHE A 328 0.44 -0.72 11.01
N VAL A 329 1.49 -0.07 10.53
CA VAL A 329 2.05 1.15 11.10
C VAL A 329 2.10 2.20 10.01
N GLY A 330 1.96 3.46 10.38
CA GLY A 330 1.99 4.56 9.43
C GLY A 330 2.46 5.86 10.07
N ALA A 331 2.87 6.77 9.22
CA ALA A 331 3.23 8.12 9.59
C ALA A 331 2.66 9.09 8.55
N GLY A 332 2.33 10.30 8.98
CA GLY A 332 1.71 11.26 8.10
C GLY A 332 1.73 12.68 8.62
N VAL A 333 1.07 13.54 7.87
CA VAL A 333 0.87 14.96 8.17
C VAL A 333 -0.62 15.28 8.20
N GLY A 334 -1.00 16.24 9.03
CA GLY A 334 -2.36 16.76 9.10
C GLY A 334 -2.39 18.26 8.80
N VAL A 335 -3.35 18.64 7.96
CA VAL A 335 -3.71 20.02 7.68
C VAL A 335 -4.98 20.33 8.44
N ASN A 336 -4.91 21.21 9.43
CA ASN A 336 -5.98 21.42 10.40
C ASN A 336 -6.60 22.81 10.24
N PHE A 337 -7.94 22.86 10.25
CA PHE A 337 -8.76 24.07 10.28
C PHE A 337 -9.58 24.05 11.56
N SER A 338 -9.22 24.92 12.49
CA SER A 338 -9.78 24.99 13.83
C SER A 338 -10.58 26.27 14.06
N SER A 339 -11.64 26.14 14.84
CA SER A 339 -12.36 27.24 15.46
C SER A 339 -12.45 27.06 16.97
N TYR A 340 -12.55 28.18 17.66
CA TYR A 340 -12.47 28.24 19.12
C TYR A 340 -13.72 28.93 19.69
N PRO A 341 -14.88 28.25 19.68
CA PRO A 341 -16.16 28.88 20.03
C PRO A 341 -16.27 29.26 21.51
N GLU A 342 -15.48 28.64 22.40
CA GLU A 342 -15.37 28.99 23.81
C GLU A 342 -13.88 29.23 24.09
N ASN A 343 -13.51 30.45 24.47
CA ASN A 343 -12.14 30.87 24.79
C ASN A 343 -12.21 31.87 25.95
N GLU A 344 -12.76 31.40 27.07
CA GLU A 344 -13.20 32.24 28.17
C GLU A 344 -12.26 32.11 29.37
N GLU A 345 -11.87 33.25 29.93
CA GLU A 345 -11.34 33.32 31.30
C GLU A 345 -12.37 33.97 32.22
N LYS A 346 -12.75 33.25 33.28
CA LYS A 346 -13.51 33.79 34.40
C LYS A 346 -12.57 34.10 35.56
N PHE A 347 -12.55 35.35 35.99
CA PHE A 347 -11.80 35.84 37.14
C PHE A 347 -12.75 36.09 38.31
N ILE A 348 -12.38 35.65 39.51
CA ILE A 348 -13.11 35.91 40.76
C ILE A 348 -12.10 36.34 41.84
N ARG A 349 -12.30 37.53 42.41
CA ARG A 349 -11.52 38.02 43.55
C ARG A 349 -12.38 38.04 44.80
N GLU A 350 -11.97 37.27 45.81
CA GLU A 350 -12.60 37.18 47.13
C GLU A 350 -11.78 38.00 48.13
N GLY A 351 -12.32 39.12 48.63
CA GLY A 351 -11.70 39.95 49.66
C GLY A 351 -12.38 39.82 51.04
N LEU A 352 -11.90 40.56 52.05
CA LEU A 352 -12.42 40.52 53.43
C LEU A 352 -13.92 40.88 53.60
N GLY A 353 -14.55 41.49 52.59
CA GLY A 353 -15.98 41.82 52.63
C GLY A 353 -16.66 42.01 51.26
N ASP A 354 -15.98 41.68 50.16
CA ASP A 354 -16.51 41.84 48.80
C ASP A 354 -16.01 40.73 47.87
N THR A 355 -16.81 40.35 46.88
CA THR A 355 -16.46 39.40 45.83
C THR A 355 -16.73 40.02 44.48
N THR A 356 -15.67 40.26 43.70
CA THR A 356 -15.80 40.77 42.32
C THR A 356 -15.54 39.66 41.31
N SER A 357 -16.24 39.68 40.18
CA SER A 357 -16.02 38.74 39.09
C SER A 357 -16.03 39.42 37.73
N SER A 358 -15.15 38.99 36.82
CA SER A 358 -15.15 39.40 35.42
C SER A 358 -14.98 38.21 34.49
N ILE A 359 -15.45 38.37 33.26
CA ILE A 359 -15.34 37.36 32.21
C ILE A 359 -14.64 37.99 31.01
N ASN A 360 -13.65 37.27 30.46
CA ASN A 360 -12.98 37.61 29.22
C ASN A 360 -13.24 36.50 28.19
N ASP A 361 -14.17 36.74 27.27
CA ASP A 361 -14.63 35.78 26.25
C ASP A 361 -13.61 35.49 25.14
N LYS A 362 -12.47 36.19 25.14
CA LYS A 362 -11.37 36.02 24.17
C LYS A 362 -10.02 36.07 24.88
N TYR A 363 -9.85 35.25 25.89
CA TYR A 363 -8.64 35.26 26.71
C TYR A 363 -7.38 35.02 25.87
N VAL A 364 -7.37 33.98 25.04
CA VAL A 364 -6.22 33.65 24.20
C VAL A 364 -6.40 34.26 22.81
N VAL A 365 -5.85 35.45 22.56
CA VAL A 365 -6.09 36.21 21.32
C VAL A 365 -5.22 35.74 20.12
N THR A 366 -4.11 35.04 20.38
CA THR A 366 -3.07 34.75 19.37
C THR A 366 -3.01 33.28 18.95
N ILE A 367 -4.16 32.69 18.63
CA ILE A 367 -4.27 31.28 18.24
C ILE A 367 -4.46 31.15 16.73
N LYS A 368 -3.76 30.20 16.12
CA LYS A 368 -3.91 29.85 14.71
C LYS A 368 -5.20 29.06 14.46
N ASN A 369 -5.97 29.52 13.49
CA ASN A 369 -7.08 28.74 12.93
C ASN A 369 -6.57 27.70 11.90
N PHE A 370 -5.38 27.91 11.34
CA PHE A 370 -4.73 26.99 10.41
C PHE A 370 -3.40 26.49 10.98
N TRP A 371 -3.20 25.18 11.06
CA TRP A 371 -1.97 24.60 11.58
C TRP A 371 -1.67 23.21 11.00
N LEU A 372 -0.39 22.87 10.98
CA LEU A 372 0.11 21.60 10.49
C LEU A 372 0.60 20.75 11.66
N ASN A 373 0.33 19.45 11.65
CA ASN A 373 0.89 18.50 12.59
C ASN A 373 1.41 17.25 11.89
N THR A 374 2.18 16.46 12.63
CA THR A 374 2.56 15.11 12.23
C THR A 374 1.74 14.09 13.00
N ALA A 375 1.62 12.89 12.45
CA ALA A 375 0.89 11.79 13.06
C ALA A 375 1.70 10.51 12.96
N LEU A 376 1.67 9.71 14.03
CA LEU A 376 2.09 8.31 14.02
C LEU A 376 0.84 7.46 14.25
N ARG A 377 0.67 6.41 13.45
CA ARG A 377 -0.51 5.54 13.50
C ARG A 377 -0.09 4.09 13.58
N SER A 378 -0.84 3.29 14.34
CA SER A 378 -0.80 1.84 14.20
C SER A 378 -2.20 1.28 14.41
N GLY A 379 -2.55 0.23 13.68
CA GLY A 379 -3.86 -0.35 13.76
C GLY A 379 -3.95 -1.73 13.15
N PHE A 380 -5.09 -2.37 13.35
CA PHE A 380 -5.41 -3.66 12.80
C PHE A 380 -6.60 -3.52 11.85
N THR A 381 -6.51 -4.15 10.69
CA THR A 381 -7.66 -4.36 9.81
C THR A 381 -8.12 -5.82 9.95
N ILE A 382 -9.30 -6.03 10.52
CA ILE A 382 -9.95 -7.33 10.66
C ILE A 382 -11.10 -7.38 9.65
N LYS A 383 -10.91 -8.15 8.57
CA LYS A 383 -11.79 -8.15 7.39
C LYS A 383 -12.00 -6.73 6.85
N ASN A 384 -13.15 -6.12 7.13
CA ASN A 384 -13.55 -4.79 6.68
C ASN A 384 -13.53 -3.76 7.81
N LEU A 385 -13.14 -4.15 9.03
CA LEU A 385 -13.11 -3.27 10.19
C LEU A 385 -11.66 -2.90 10.51
N ASP A 386 -11.40 -1.61 10.59
CA ASP A 386 -10.09 -1.01 10.84
C ASP A 386 -10.10 -0.34 12.22
N VAL A 387 -9.34 -0.87 13.17
CA VAL A 387 -9.17 -0.26 14.50
C VAL A 387 -7.77 0.31 14.59
N ALA A 388 -7.65 1.61 14.86
CA ALA A 388 -6.36 2.28 14.88
C ALA A 388 -6.18 3.22 16.07
N LEU A 389 -4.96 3.27 16.58
CA LEU A 389 -4.47 4.32 17.45
C LEU A 389 -3.64 5.31 16.63
N ALA A 390 -3.97 6.59 16.71
CA ALA A 390 -3.22 7.68 16.10
C ALA A 390 -2.72 8.65 17.16
N TYR A 391 -1.42 8.87 17.22
CA TYR A 391 -0.77 9.82 18.11
C TYR A 391 -0.31 11.05 17.33
N TYR A 392 -0.75 12.22 17.79
CA TYR A 392 -0.38 13.52 17.28
C TYR A 392 0.52 14.21 18.32
N PRO A 393 1.82 14.35 18.04
CA PRO A 393 2.76 14.98 18.95
C PRO A 393 2.41 16.44 19.24
N LYS A 394 3.05 16.99 20.27
CA LYS A 394 2.87 18.38 20.70
C LYS A 394 3.22 19.35 19.56
N THR A 395 2.24 20.14 19.12
CA THR A 395 2.37 21.14 18.06
C THR A 395 1.94 22.52 18.56
N SER A 396 2.65 23.58 18.18
CA SER A 396 2.30 24.96 18.57
C SER A 396 1.13 25.51 17.75
N LEU A 397 0.12 26.02 18.44
CA LEU A 397 -1.00 26.79 17.88
C LEU A 397 -0.80 28.31 18.02
N SER A 398 0.26 28.77 18.69
CA SER A 398 0.48 30.20 18.93
C SER A 398 0.99 30.96 17.71
N GLN A 399 0.58 32.23 17.60
CA GLN A 399 1.16 33.24 16.72
C GLN A 399 2.18 34.16 17.43
N ASN A 400 2.19 34.18 18.77
CA ASN A 400 3.07 35.02 19.60
C ASN A 400 4.07 34.17 20.40
N SER A 401 5.25 34.73 20.69
CA SER A 401 6.31 34.13 21.52
C SER A 401 6.07 34.24 23.03
N VAL A 402 5.18 35.13 23.49
CA VAL A 402 4.94 35.37 24.94
C VAL A 402 4.06 34.29 25.57
N ILE A 403 3.00 33.87 24.88
CA ILE A 403 2.07 32.83 25.33
C ILE A 403 2.10 31.67 24.34
N GLY A 404 2.54 30.50 24.80
CA GLY A 404 2.60 29.27 24.03
C GLY A 404 1.34 28.44 24.22
N VAL A 405 0.60 28.17 23.16
CA VAL A 405 -0.56 27.28 23.12
C VAL A 405 -0.14 26.08 22.30
N TYR A 406 -0.31 24.89 22.85
CA TYR A 406 0.11 23.68 22.17
C TYR A 406 -0.98 22.64 22.20
N ASN A 407 -1.06 21.87 21.12
CA ASN A 407 -1.97 20.76 20.98
C ASN A 407 -1.22 19.44 20.97
N SER A 408 -1.72 18.44 21.68
CA SER A 408 -1.34 17.04 21.46
C SER A 408 -2.56 16.15 21.63
N SER A 409 -2.61 15.03 20.91
CA SER A 409 -3.74 14.11 21.03
C SER A 409 -3.37 12.65 20.79
N LEU A 410 -4.14 11.77 21.41
CA LEU A 410 -4.18 10.35 21.12
C LEU A 410 -5.61 9.97 20.72
N GLN A 411 -5.77 9.38 19.55
CA GLN A 411 -7.08 9.04 19.00
C GLN A 411 -7.20 7.53 18.86
N LEU A 412 -8.33 6.98 19.30
CA LEU A 412 -8.77 5.63 18.96
C LEU A 412 -9.87 5.74 17.90
N GLN A 413 -9.66 5.15 16.73
CA GLN A 413 -10.58 5.19 15.59
C GLN A 413 -11.04 3.78 15.23
N VAL A 414 -12.31 3.65 14.84
CA VAL A 414 -12.91 2.44 14.29
C VAL A 414 -13.56 2.79 12.96
N ASN A 415 -13.01 2.29 11.87
CA ASN A 415 -13.46 2.57 10.51
C ASN A 415 -13.97 1.30 9.85
N TYR A 416 -15.02 1.45 9.04
CA TYR A 416 -15.48 0.40 8.14
C TYR A 416 -14.96 0.70 6.74
N VAL A 417 -14.32 -0.30 6.11
CA VAL A 417 -13.75 -0.23 4.76
C VAL A 417 -14.78 -0.78 3.77
N PHE A 418 -15.27 0.10 2.91
CA PHE A 418 -16.20 -0.20 1.83
C PHE A 418 -15.41 -0.67 0.60
N PHE A 419 -15.72 -1.90 0.16
CA PHE A 419 -15.24 -2.51 -1.09
C PHE A 419 -13.73 -2.88 -1.13
N LYS A 420 -13.42 -4.03 -1.76
CA LYS A 420 -12.06 -4.54 -2.03
C LYS A 420 -11.81 -4.52 -3.53
#